data_AF-A0A0M9YEV6-F1
#
_entry.id   AF-A0A0M9YEV6-F1
#
_cell.length_a   1.000
_cell.length_b   1.000
_cell.length_c   1.000
_cell.angle_alpha   90.00
_cell.angle_beta   90.00
_cell.angle_gamma   90.00
#
_symmetry.space_group_name_H-M   'P 1'
#
loop_
_entity.id
_entity.type
_entity.pdbx_description
1 polymer ?
#
loop_
_entity_poly.entity_id
_entity_poly.type
_entity_poly.pdbx_seq_one_letter_code
_entity_poly.pdbx_strand_id
1 'polypeptide(L)'
;MIARRVRCTDEYSAQDTARLRAGAERSGVRLSRLLVAAVAAHLHRVTGAQDLVLGLPVTTRVDPGTREVPGMVSNIVPLRLGVRPDMTGTELLAEVGEA
;
A
#
# COMPACT_ATOMS: atom_id res chain seq x y z
N MET A 1 10.55 -22.17 12.88
CA MET A 1 9.90 -20.97 13.48
C MET A 1 8.44 -20.97 13.02
N ILE A 2 7.49 -21.30 13.89
CA ILE A 2 6.06 -21.34 13.51
C ILE A 2 5.56 -19.89 13.49
N ALA A 3 5.23 -19.37 12.32
CA ALA A 3 4.64 -18.05 12.17
C ALA A 3 3.29 -18.03 12.92
N ARG A 4 3.25 -17.41 14.10
CA ARG A 4 2.01 -17.19 14.85
C ARG A 4 1.13 -16.29 13.97
N ARG A 5 0.00 -16.80 13.48
CA ARG A 5 -0.99 -15.97 12.78
C ARG A 5 -1.57 -14.96 13.78
N VAL A 6 -1.03 -13.76 13.77
CA VAL A 6 -1.58 -12.63 14.52
C VAL A 6 -2.56 -11.94 13.58
N ARG A 7 -3.86 -12.13 13.81
CA ARG A 7 -4.86 -11.22 13.25
C ARG A 7 -5.11 -10.15 14.30
N CYS A 8 -4.68 -8.93 13.98
CA CYS A 8 -5.10 -7.73 14.69
C CYS A 8 -6.00 -6.94 13.74
N THR A 9 -7.14 -6.46 14.25
CA THR A 9 -7.99 -5.52 13.56
C THR A 9 -8.12 -4.33 14.49
N ASP A 10 -7.92 -3.14 13.95
CA ASP A 10 -8.13 -1.90 14.66
C ASP A 10 -8.96 -0.95 13.78
N GLU A 11 -9.66 -0.01 14.41
CA GLU A 11 -10.49 0.96 13.73
C GLU A 11 -9.90 2.35 13.89
N TYR A 12 -9.67 3.02 12.75
CA TYR A 12 -9.21 4.40 12.78
C TYR A 12 -10.39 5.33 13.08
N SER A 13 -10.18 6.27 13.99
CA SER A 13 -11.14 7.33 14.24
C SER A 13 -11.44 8.13 12.97
N ALA A 14 -12.59 8.81 12.93
CA ALA A 14 -12.92 9.72 11.84
C ALA A 14 -11.85 10.82 11.67
N GLN A 15 -11.28 11.28 12.79
CA GLN A 15 -10.22 12.28 12.79
C GLN A 15 -8.92 11.75 12.16
N ASP A 16 -8.50 10.54 12.50
CA ASP A 16 -7.28 9.95 11.91
C ASP A 16 -7.47 9.64 10.43
N THR A 17 -8.65 9.16 10.06
CA THR A 17 -9.01 8.94 8.65
C THR A 17 -8.98 10.25 7.86
N ALA A 18 -9.49 11.34 8.43
CA ALA A 18 -9.43 12.66 7.81
C ALA A 18 -7.98 13.16 7.67
N ARG A 19 -7.13 12.95 8.69
CA ARG A 19 -5.70 13.30 8.64
C ARG A 19 -4.94 12.55 7.55
N LEU A 20 -5.24 11.26 7.36
CA LEU A 20 -4.66 10.45 6.28
C LEU A 20 -5.07 10.97 4.90
N ARG A 21 -6.37 11.28 4.70
CA ARG A 21 -6.87 11.85 3.44
C ARG A 21 -6.23 13.20 3.15
N ALA A 22 -6.22 14.11 4.12
CA ALA A 22 -5.57 15.41 3.99
C ALA A 22 -4.06 15.29 3.70
N GLY A 23 -3.39 14.27 4.26
CA GLY A 23 -2.00 13.96 3.94
C GLY A 23 -1.81 13.56 2.48
N ALA A 24 -2.66 12.68 1.97
CA ALA A 24 -2.62 12.25 0.57
C ALA A 24 -2.89 13.43 -0.39
N GLU A 25 -3.85 14.28 -0.04
CA GLU A 25 -4.18 15.50 -0.79
C GLU A 25 -3.01 16.49 -0.83
N ARG A 26 -2.37 16.78 0.32
CA ARG A 26 -1.19 17.67 0.37
C ARG A 26 -0.01 17.15 -0.45
N SER A 27 0.13 15.83 -0.56
CA SER A 27 1.17 15.19 -1.36
C SER A 27 0.75 14.96 -2.83
N GLY A 28 -0.46 15.33 -3.23
CA GLY A 28 -0.95 15.18 -4.61
C GLY A 28 -1.12 13.72 -5.05
N VAL A 29 -1.33 12.78 -4.12
CA VAL A 29 -1.42 11.33 -4.40
C VAL A 29 -2.73 10.73 -3.92
N ARG A 30 -3.09 9.56 -4.46
CA ARG A 30 -4.21 8.77 -3.94
C ARG A 30 -3.88 8.24 -2.55
N LEU A 31 -4.89 8.13 -1.68
CA LEU A 31 -4.74 7.56 -0.33
C LEU A 31 -4.09 6.17 -0.36
N SER A 32 -4.43 5.33 -1.35
CA SER A 32 -3.80 4.02 -1.52
C SER A 32 -2.27 4.10 -1.70
N ARG A 33 -1.77 5.06 -2.49
CA ARG A 33 -0.32 5.27 -2.69
C ARG A 33 0.34 5.71 -1.40
N LEU A 34 -0.28 6.62 -0.64
CA LEU A 34 0.21 7.04 0.67
C LEU A 34 0.32 5.86 1.65
N LEU A 35 -0.71 5.00 1.70
CA LEU A 35 -0.71 3.85 2.61
C LEU A 35 0.32 2.80 2.23
N VAL A 36 0.50 2.52 0.93
CA VAL A 36 1.54 1.61 0.44
C VAL A 36 2.93 2.14 0.80
N ALA A 37 3.19 3.43 0.58
CA ALA A 37 4.45 4.06 0.98
C ALA A 37 4.67 3.99 2.50
N ALA A 38 3.64 4.21 3.32
CA ALA A 38 3.74 4.10 4.77
C ALA A 38 4.09 2.68 5.22
N VAL A 39 3.51 1.65 4.59
CA VAL A 39 3.84 0.24 4.85
C VAL A 39 5.28 -0.07 4.41
N ALA A 40 5.70 0.38 3.23
CA ALA A 40 7.06 0.18 2.74
C ALA A 40 8.10 0.84 3.67
N ALA A 41 7.85 2.08 4.10
CA ALA A 41 8.70 2.78 5.07
C ALA A 41 8.74 2.08 6.43
N HIS A 42 7.61 1.55 6.89
CA HIS A 42 7.54 0.80 8.14
C HIS A 42 8.34 -0.51 8.04
N LEU A 43 8.16 -1.28 6.97
CA LEU A 43 8.88 -2.53 6.73
C LEU A 43 10.39 -2.29 6.62
N HIS A 44 10.81 -1.29 5.85
CA HIS A 44 12.21 -0.87 5.80
C HIS A 44 12.74 -0.55 7.21
N ARG A 45 12.01 0.24 8.00
CA ARG A 45 12.43 0.63 9.36
C ARG A 45 12.60 -0.55 10.31
N VAL A 46 11.73 -1.57 10.24
CA VAL A 46 11.77 -2.70 11.18
C VAL A 46 12.64 -3.87 10.70
N THR A 47 12.95 -3.95 9.40
CA THR A 47 13.72 -5.06 8.82
C THR A 47 15.10 -4.65 8.28
N GLY A 48 15.31 -3.36 7.97
CA GLY A 48 16.46 -2.86 7.23
C GLY A 48 16.45 -3.17 5.73
N ALA A 49 15.45 -3.91 5.23
CA ALA A 49 15.38 -4.30 3.82
C ALA A 49 15.17 -3.08 2.91
N GLN A 50 15.96 -3.00 1.84
CA GLN A 50 15.89 -1.92 0.85
C GLN A 50 15.22 -2.34 -0.45
N ASP A 51 15.01 -3.64 -0.66
CA ASP A 51 14.29 -4.20 -1.79
C ASP A 51 13.09 -4.96 -1.25
N LEU A 52 11.91 -4.36 -1.39
CA LEU A 52 10.66 -4.84 -0.80
C LEU A 52 9.72 -5.31 -1.90
N VAL A 53 9.09 -6.47 -1.71
CA VAL A 53 8.01 -6.96 -2.58
C VAL A 53 6.71 -7.00 -1.77
N LEU A 54 5.73 -6.20 -2.16
CA LEU A 54 4.41 -6.13 -1.55
C LEU A 54 3.39 -6.81 -2.45
N GLY A 55 2.64 -7.78 -1.92
CA GLY A 55 1.52 -8.39 -2.63
C GLY A 55 0.28 -7.50 -2.53
N LEU A 56 -0.18 -6.95 -3.64
CA LEU A 56 -1.36 -6.08 -3.69
C LEU A 56 -2.54 -6.79 -4.37
N PRO A 57 -3.66 -6.99 -3.65
CA PRO A 57 -4.87 -7.51 -4.28
C PRO A 57 -5.47 -6.45 -5.21
N VAL A 58 -5.70 -6.84 -6.45
CA VAL A 58 -6.37 -6.02 -7.48
C VAL A 58 -7.60 -6.75 -7.98
N THR A 59 -8.66 -5.99 -8.24
CA THR A 59 -9.97 -6.56 -8.56
C THR A 59 -10.06 -7.20 -9.94
N THR A 60 -9.16 -6.84 -10.88
CA THR A 60 -9.14 -7.23 -12.32
C THR A 60 -10.46 -7.05 -13.10
N ARG A 61 -11.50 -6.44 -12.50
CA ARG A 61 -12.79 -6.12 -13.13
C ARG A 61 -12.72 -4.82 -13.93
N VAL A 62 -11.91 -4.82 -14.99
CA VAL A 62 -11.65 -3.62 -15.79
C VAL A 62 -12.80 -3.28 -16.74
N ASP A 63 -13.44 -4.30 -17.32
CA ASP A 63 -14.52 -4.13 -18.28
C ASP A 63 -15.90 -4.05 -17.62
N PRO A 64 -16.85 -3.23 -18.13
CA PRO A 64 -18.19 -3.09 -17.57
C PRO A 64 -18.91 -4.42 -17.36
N GLY A 65 -18.84 -5.34 -18.34
CA GLY A 65 -19.48 -6.65 -18.27
C GLY A 65 -18.93 -7.55 -17.16
N THR A 66 -17.67 -7.35 -16.73
CA THR A 66 -17.07 -8.15 -15.65
C THR A 66 -17.39 -7.61 -14.25
N ARG A 67 -17.93 -6.39 -14.13
CA ARG A 67 -18.19 -5.76 -12.82
C ARG A 67 -19.32 -6.44 -12.05
N GLU A 68 -20.33 -6.90 -12.76
CA GLU A 68 -21.56 -7.44 -12.18
C GLU A 68 -21.59 -8.98 -12.12
N VAL A 69 -20.58 -9.64 -12.72
CA VAL A 69 -20.51 -11.11 -12.78
C VAL A 69 -20.02 -11.67 -11.44
N PRO A 70 -20.81 -12.50 -10.73
CA PRO A 70 -20.36 -13.18 -9.53
C PRO A 70 -19.23 -14.17 -9.85
N GLY A 71 -18.11 -14.10 -9.10
CA GLY A 71 -16.97 -15.00 -9.31
C GLY A 71 -15.64 -14.48 -8.75
N MET A 72 -14.66 -15.37 -8.60
CA MET A 72 -13.30 -15.01 -8.17
C MET A 72 -12.47 -14.57 -9.37
N VAL A 73 -12.26 -13.26 -9.49
CA VAL A 73 -11.41 -12.66 -10.54
C VAL A 73 -10.20 -11.91 -9.96
N SER A 74 -10.18 -11.67 -8.64
CA SER A 74 -9.10 -10.95 -7.96
C SER A 74 -7.73 -11.58 -8.24
N ASN A 75 -6.72 -10.75 -8.45
CA ASN A 75 -5.33 -11.16 -8.60
C ASN A 75 -4.45 -10.52 -7.53
N ILE A 76 -3.36 -11.16 -7.15
CA ILE A 76 -2.30 -10.56 -6.33
C ILE A 76 -1.17 -10.13 -7.26
N VAL A 77 -0.95 -8.83 -7.38
CA VAL A 77 0.15 -8.28 -8.16
C VAL A 77 1.32 -7.97 -7.21
N PRO A 78 2.54 -8.46 -7.49
CA PRO A 78 3.72 -8.07 -6.73
C PRO A 78 4.15 -6.66 -7.14
N LEU A 79 4.25 -5.77 -6.15
CA LEU A 79 4.83 -4.44 -6.30
C LEU A 79 6.23 -4.47 -5.68
N ARG A 80 7.27 -4.30 -6.51
CA ARG A 80 8.67 -4.25 -6.05
C ARG A 80 9.08 -2.79 -5.86
N LEU A 81 9.65 -2.47 -4.70
CA LEU A 81 10.01 -1.10 -4.32
C LEU A 81 11.44 -1.05 -3.80
N GLY A 82 12.23 -0.10 -4.30
CA GLY A 82 13.51 0.29 -3.73
C GLY A 82 13.33 1.33 -2.64
N VAL A 83 13.60 0.99 -1.37
CA VAL A 83 13.51 1.93 -0.24
C VAL A 83 14.89 2.15 0.36
N ARG A 84 15.45 3.33 0.14
CA ARG A 84 16.75 3.72 0.69
C ARG A 84 16.61 4.60 1.94
N PRO A 85 17.55 4.53 2.90
CA PRO A 85 17.46 5.30 4.14
C PRO A 85 17.55 6.82 3.95
N ASP A 86 18.10 7.29 2.82
CA ASP A 86 18.23 8.69 2.44
C ASP A 86 16.99 9.26 1.72
N MET A 87 16.01 8.42 1.37
CA MET A 87 14.80 8.87 0.68
C MET A 87 13.93 9.75 1.57
N THR A 88 13.53 10.89 1.02
CA THR A 88 12.44 11.70 1.54
C THR A 88 11.09 11.01 1.36
N GLY A 89 10.08 11.44 2.12
CA GLY A 89 8.72 10.93 1.95
C GLY A 89 8.17 11.14 0.54
N THR A 90 8.53 12.25 -0.11
CA THR A 90 8.11 12.55 -1.49
C THR A 90 8.75 11.61 -2.50
N GLU A 91 10.04 11.29 -2.35
CA GLU A 91 10.73 10.34 -3.21
C GLU A 91 10.15 8.93 -3.06
N LEU A 92 9.84 8.51 -1.84
CA LEU A 92 9.17 7.22 -1.62
C LEU A 92 7.76 7.19 -2.23
N LEU A 93 7.02 8.30 -2.19
CA LEU A 93 5.72 8.40 -2.86
C LEU A 93 5.85 8.34 -4.39
N ALA A 94 6.94 8.88 -4.96
CA ALA A 94 7.24 8.78 -6.38
C ALA A 94 7.61 7.34 -6.76
N GLU A 95 8.47 6.67 -5.98
CA GLU A 95 8.87 5.26 -6.18
C GLU A 95 7.66 4.33 -6.27
N VAL A 96 6.71 4.43 -5.32
CA VAL A 96 5.45 3.65 -5.33
C VAL A 96 4.61 3.95 -6.57
N GLY A 97 4.86 5.09 -7.20
CA GLY A 97 4.12 5.54 -8.34
C GLY A 97 4.60 5.10 -9.70
N GLU A 98 5.88 4.78 -9.80
CA GLU A 98 6.53 4.32 -11.02
C GLU A 98 6.65 2.79 -11.07
N ALA A 99 6.55 2.13 -9.92
CA ALA A 99 6.48 0.68 -9.79
C ALA A 99 5.14 0.09 -10.25
#